data_AF-A0A183I996-F1
#
_entry.id   AF-A0A183I996-F1
#
_cell.length_a   1.000
_cell.length_b   1.000
_cell.length_c   1.000
_cell.angle_alpha   90.00
_cell.angle_beta   90.00
_cell.angle_gamma   90.00
#
_symmetry.space_group_name_H-M   'P 1'
#
loop_
_entity.id
_entity.type
_entity.pdbx_description
1 polymer ?
#
loop_
_entity_poly.entity_id
_entity_poly.type
_entity_poly.pdbx_seq_one_letter_code
_entity_poly.pdbx_strand_id
1 'polypeptide(L)'
;MATLFGLWCFPAVFCIYRFWWRFLVSWSTFSVATLFIASRAVGRHISGSTPRLVYKWFLFLHTASYVFGMCSYFLVLGALFGLHTLIQVEPHRLMDAALMLLFYGLYYGVLSRDFAEICTDKMAAHIGYYNKDGLPGRILEPNVCAVCGNELRLCSTGQRLEKTCRLNCNHMCHEFCIRGWCIVGKKDICPYCKERVDLARTLQNPWQKPHLFYGQLLDWIRYLLAWQPLIIIFVQGINYVLGLE
;
A
#
# COMPACT_ATOMS: atom_id res chain seq x y z
N MET A 1 3.15 -1.84 -14.17
CA MET A 1 4.59 -1.52 -13.97
C MET A 1 4.98 -0.18 -14.61
N ALA A 2 4.61 0.10 -15.87
CA ALA A 2 4.89 1.40 -16.51
C ALA A 2 4.32 2.61 -15.75
N THR A 3 3.08 2.50 -15.27
CA THR A 3 2.42 3.55 -14.47
C THR A 3 3.13 3.83 -13.14
N LEU A 4 3.60 2.79 -12.44
CA LEU A 4 4.37 2.93 -11.20
C LEU A 4 5.69 3.66 -11.43
N PHE A 5 6.43 3.29 -12.49
CA PHE A 5 7.69 3.93 -12.82
C PHE A 5 7.48 5.42 -13.15
N GLY A 6 6.44 5.74 -13.94
CA GLY A 6 6.04 7.11 -14.21
C GLY A 6 5.71 7.88 -12.92
N LEU A 7 4.85 7.33 -12.06
CA LEU A 7 4.46 7.95 -10.79
C LEU A 7 5.64 8.14 -9.82
N TRP A 8 6.62 7.24 -9.83
CA TRP A 8 7.79 7.31 -8.94
C TRP A 8 8.86 8.28 -9.43
N CYS A 9 9.15 8.30 -10.75
CA CYS A 9 10.23 9.08 -11.32
C CYS A 9 9.82 10.51 -11.72
N PHE A 10 8.61 10.71 -12.26
CA PHE A 10 8.19 12.01 -12.79
C PHE A 10 8.24 13.14 -11.74
N PRO A 11 7.69 12.96 -10.52
CA PRO A 11 7.76 14.01 -9.49
C PRO A 11 9.19 14.27 -9.02
N ALA A 12 10.03 13.24 -8.92
CA ALA A 12 11.42 13.38 -8.52
C ALA A 12 12.22 14.20 -9.56
N VAL A 13 12.07 13.87 -10.84
CA VAL A 13 12.72 14.61 -11.94
C VAL A 13 12.27 16.07 -11.94
N PHE A 14 10.96 16.33 -11.84
CA PHE A 14 10.42 17.69 -11.77
C PHE A 14 10.97 18.49 -10.58
N CYS A 15 11.04 17.87 -9.39
CA CYS A 15 11.59 18.51 -8.19
C CYS A 15 13.10 18.77 -8.26
N ILE A 16 13.87 17.97 -9.00
CA ILE A 16 15.28 18.25 -9.29
C ILE A 16 15.39 19.52 -10.13
N TYR A 17 14.61 19.63 -11.22
CA TYR A 17 14.59 20.83 -12.06
C TYR A 17 14.17 22.10 -11.33
N ARG A 18 13.34 21.99 -10.29
CA ARG A 18 12.86 23.11 -9.47
C ARG A 18 13.62 23.30 -8.15
N PHE A 19 14.67 22.52 -7.89
CA PHE A 19 15.48 22.58 -6.66
C PHE A 19 14.68 22.43 -5.35
N TRP A 20 13.60 21.63 -5.37
CA TRP A 20 12.74 21.42 -4.20
C TRP A 20 13.32 20.37 -3.24
N TRP A 21 14.29 20.79 -2.43
CA TRP A 21 15.09 19.90 -1.58
C TRP A 21 14.29 19.09 -0.55
N ARG A 22 13.24 19.69 0.03
CA ARG A 22 12.41 19.04 1.06
C ARG A 22 11.77 17.75 0.54
N PHE A 23 11.22 17.81 -0.67
CA PHE A 23 10.62 16.64 -1.31
C PHE A 23 11.69 15.60 -1.63
N LEU A 24 12.82 16.01 -2.23
CA LEU A 24 13.90 15.11 -2.62
C LEU A 24 14.48 14.31 -1.45
N VAL A 25 14.68 14.94 -0.29
CA VAL A 25 15.16 14.24 0.93
C VAL A 25 14.15 13.21 1.40
N SER A 26 12.87 13.59 1.49
CA SER A 26 11.81 12.66 1.90
C SER A 26 11.64 11.49 0.93
N TRP A 27 11.71 11.78 -0.37
CA TRP A 27 11.55 10.80 -1.44
C TRP A 27 12.73 9.83 -1.48
N SER A 28 13.95 10.33 -1.30
CA SER A 28 15.16 9.50 -1.27
C SER A 28 15.12 8.56 -0.07
N THR A 29 14.75 9.07 1.11
CA THR A 29 14.63 8.27 2.34
C THR A 29 13.58 7.17 2.17
N PHE A 30 12.40 7.51 1.65
CA PHE A 30 11.34 6.55 1.36
C PHE A 30 11.78 5.49 0.35
N SER A 31 12.43 5.91 -0.74
CA SER A 31 12.87 5.04 -1.83
C SER A 31 13.94 4.07 -1.36
N VAL A 32 14.97 4.53 -0.65
CA VAL A 32 16.03 3.67 -0.10
C VAL A 32 15.44 2.65 0.89
N ALA A 33 14.58 3.07 1.82
CA ALA A 33 13.97 2.16 2.79
C ALA A 33 13.07 1.12 2.10
N THR A 34 12.24 1.55 1.14
CA THR A 34 11.32 0.64 0.42
C THR A 34 12.08 -0.33 -0.48
N LEU A 35 13.12 0.12 -1.19
CA LEU A 35 13.96 -0.74 -2.02
C LEU A 35 14.76 -1.73 -1.16
N PHE A 36 15.25 -1.33 0.01
CA PHE A 36 15.92 -2.22 0.94
C PHE A 36 14.98 -3.37 1.39
N ILE A 37 13.75 -3.05 1.78
CA ILE A 37 12.76 -4.08 2.17
C ILE A 37 12.34 -4.93 0.95
N ALA A 38 12.14 -4.33 -0.21
CA ALA A 38 11.82 -5.04 -1.45
C ALA A 38 12.94 -5.99 -1.87
N SER A 39 14.21 -5.62 -1.68
CA SER A 39 15.35 -6.50 -1.98
C SER A 39 15.32 -7.79 -1.15
N ARG A 40 14.85 -7.72 0.10
CA ARG A 40 14.66 -8.90 0.96
C ARG A 40 13.50 -9.77 0.48
N ALA A 41 12.47 -9.18 -0.13
CA ALA A 41 11.35 -9.91 -0.72
C ALA A 41 11.72 -10.66 -2.03
N VAL A 42 12.78 -10.23 -2.71
CA VAL A 42 13.27 -10.81 -3.99
C VAL A 42 14.54 -11.65 -3.80
N GLY A 43 15.05 -11.77 -2.57
CA GLY A 43 16.25 -12.55 -2.27
C GLY A 43 16.10 -14.03 -2.64
N ARG A 44 17.23 -14.67 -3.01
CA ARG A 44 17.26 -16.06 -3.50
C ARG A 44 16.64 -17.09 -2.54
N HIS A 45 16.77 -16.87 -1.23
CA HIS A 45 16.13 -17.67 -0.20
C HIS A 45 15.28 -16.79 0.71
N ILE A 46 13.97 -17.00 0.67
CA ILE A 46 13.02 -16.31 1.54
C ILE A 46 12.82 -17.18 2.78
N SER A 47 13.31 -16.72 3.94
CA SER A 47 12.94 -17.33 5.22
C SER A 47 11.48 -17.00 5.55
N GLY A 48 10.80 -17.86 6.29
CA GLY A 48 9.38 -17.65 6.58
C GLY A 48 9.05 -16.45 7.49
N SER A 49 10.07 -15.74 8.00
CA SER A 49 9.90 -14.45 8.70
C SER A 49 9.86 -13.25 7.75
N THR A 50 10.37 -13.37 6.51
CA THR A 50 10.45 -12.26 5.54
C THR A 50 9.08 -11.69 5.16
N PRO A 51 8.05 -12.49 4.83
CA PRO A 51 6.73 -11.93 4.51
C PRO A 51 6.15 -11.08 5.63
N ARG A 52 6.48 -11.42 6.89
CA ARG A 52 6.02 -10.64 8.05
C ARG A 52 6.68 -9.28 8.12
N LEU A 53 8.00 -9.24 7.91
CA LEU A 53 8.76 -7.99 7.89
C LEU A 53 8.22 -7.06 6.79
N VAL A 54 8.03 -7.61 5.59
CA VAL A 54 7.53 -6.88 4.43
C VAL A 54 6.12 -6.34 4.68
N TYR A 55 5.18 -7.18 5.12
CA TYR A 55 3.82 -6.73 5.43
C TYR A 55 3.79 -5.70 6.58
N LYS A 56 4.64 -5.86 7.60
CA LYS A 56 4.72 -4.88 8.71
C LYS A 56 5.20 -3.52 8.23
N TRP A 57 6.21 -3.49 7.36
CA TRP A 57 6.72 -2.25 6.77
C TRP A 57 5.66 -1.53 5.92
N PHE A 58 5.02 -2.24 5.01
CA PHE A 58 4.00 -1.63 4.15
C PHE A 58 2.72 -1.26 4.90
N LEU A 59 2.34 -2.03 5.93
CA LEU A 59 1.23 -1.65 6.81
C LEU A 59 1.57 -0.38 7.61
N PHE A 60 2.81 -0.22 8.05
CA PHE A 60 3.28 1.00 8.69
C PHE A 60 3.18 2.19 7.75
N LEU A 61 3.70 2.09 6.52
CA LEU A 61 3.60 3.15 5.51
C LEU A 61 2.15 3.52 5.20
N HIS A 62 1.28 2.53 5.02
CA HIS A 62 -0.15 2.74 4.78
C HIS A 62 -0.83 3.44 5.96
N THR A 63 -0.47 3.07 7.19
CA THR A 63 -0.98 3.73 8.40
C THR A 63 -0.48 5.16 8.50
N ALA A 64 0.80 5.41 8.20
CA ALA A 64 1.38 6.74 8.19
C ALA A 64 0.70 7.64 7.14
N SER A 65 0.49 7.15 5.91
CA SER A 65 -0.24 7.89 4.87
C SER A 65 -1.68 8.20 5.28
N TYR A 66 -2.35 7.25 5.94
CA TYR A 66 -3.69 7.45 6.45
C TYR A 66 -3.73 8.53 7.54
N VAL A 67 -2.79 8.50 8.50
CA VAL A 67 -2.67 9.51 9.56
C VAL A 67 -2.38 10.88 8.96
N PHE A 68 -1.44 11.01 8.03
CA PHE A 68 -1.18 12.28 7.34
C PHE A 68 -2.40 12.79 6.57
N GLY A 69 -3.12 11.91 5.87
CA GLY A 69 -4.38 12.24 5.22
C GLY A 69 -5.43 12.78 6.20
N MET A 70 -5.66 12.08 7.31
CA MET A 70 -6.61 12.52 8.34
C MET A 70 -6.18 13.83 9.01
N CYS A 71 -4.91 13.97 9.38
CA CYS A 71 -4.38 15.22 9.93
C CYS A 71 -4.56 16.39 8.96
N SER A 72 -4.26 16.21 7.67
CA SER A 72 -4.46 17.24 6.67
C SER A 72 -5.93 17.63 6.51
N TYR A 73 -6.85 16.67 6.54
CA TYR A 73 -8.28 16.93 6.51
C TYR A 73 -8.75 17.79 7.69
N PHE A 74 -8.31 17.47 8.91
CA PHE A 74 -8.62 18.29 10.08
C PHE A 74 -8.02 19.70 9.99
N LEU A 75 -6.82 19.86 9.41
CA LEU A 75 -6.21 21.17 9.19
C LEU A 75 -6.99 22.00 8.16
N VAL A 76 -7.46 21.40 7.06
CA VAL A 76 -8.31 22.07 6.07
C VAL A 76 -9.64 22.51 6.71
N LEU A 77 -10.31 21.61 7.45
CA LEU A 77 -11.53 21.96 8.17
C LEU A 77 -11.27 23.08 9.18
N GLY A 78 -10.16 23.00 9.92
CA GLY A 78 -9.77 24.04 10.87
C GLY A 78 -9.57 25.40 10.20
N ALA A 79 -8.93 25.43 9.03
CA ALA A 79 -8.76 26.64 8.25
C ALA A 79 -10.12 27.24 7.84
N LEU A 80 -11.05 26.41 7.35
CA LEU A 80 -12.38 26.82 6.89
C LEU A 80 -13.31 27.29 8.02
N PHE A 81 -13.25 26.65 9.18
CA PHE A 81 -14.06 27.03 10.36
C PHE A 81 -13.47 28.22 11.15
N GLY A 82 -12.38 28.83 10.67
CA GLY A 82 -11.81 30.02 11.30
C GLY A 82 -10.88 29.75 12.48
N LEU A 83 -10.48 28.49 12.75
CA LEU A 83 -9.48 28.17 13.78
C LEU A 83 -8.12 28.82 13.54
N HIS A 84 -7.85 29.27 12.31
CA HIS A 84 -6.67 30.09 12.00
C HIS A 84 -6.63 31.40 12.82
N THR A 85 -7.79 31.96 13.19
CA THR A 85 -7.88 33.15 14.05
C THR A 85 -7.54 32.85 15.50
N LEU A 86 -7.89 31.65 15.99
CA LEU A 86 -7.56 31.18 17.34
C LEU A 86 -6.06 30.83 17.48
N ILE A 87 -5.46 30.26 16.43
CA ILE A 87 -4.05 29.85 16.40
C ILE A 87 -3.13 31.03 16.00
N GLN A 88 -3.70 32.19 15.64
CA GLN A 88 -2.99 33.38 15.14
C GLN A 88 -2.01 33.07 13.99
N VAL A 89 -2.46 32.25 13.03
CA VAL A 89 -1.70 31.91 11.82
C VAL A 89 -2.45 32.40 10.60
N GLU A 90 -1.72 32.93 9.61
CA GLU A 90 -2.32 33.35 8.36
C GLU A 90 -3.04 32.19 7.65
N PRO A 91 -4.30 32.38 7.20
CA PRO A 91 -5.09 31.31 6.60
C PRO A 91 -4.42 30.67 5.38
N HIS A 92 -3.71 31.46 4.57
CA HIS A 92 -2.94 30.99 3.42
C HIS A 92 -1.87 29.96 3.83
N ARG A 93 -1.07 30.27 4.87
CA ARG A 93 0.00 29.38 5.34
C ARG A 93 -0.53 28.07 5.90
N LEU A 94 -1.66 28.12 6.61
CA LEU A 94 -2.32 26.93 7.14
C LEU A 94 -2.86 26.04 6.01
N MET A 95 -3.47 26.65 4.99
CA MET A 95 -3.99 25.91 3.83
C MET A 95 -2.86 25.25 3.02
N ASP A 96 -1.76 25.97 2.77
CA ASP A 96 -0.59 25.43 2.09
C ASP A 96 0.00 24.24 2.85
N ALA A 97 0.16 24.38 4.17
CA ALA A 97 0.67 23.30 5.00
C ALA A 97 -0.25 22.07 4.99
N ALA A 98 -1.58 22.29 5.04
CA ALA A 98 -2.57 21.23 4.98
C ALA A 98 -2.54 20.50 3.63
N LEU A 99 -2.52 21.24 2.52
CA LEU A 99 -2.44 20.68 1.17
C LEU A 99 -1.13 19.92 0.94
N MET A 100 0.00 20.46 1.39
CA MET A 100 1.30 19.78 1.29
C MET A 100 1.29 18.45 2.05
N LEU A 101 0.74 18.44 3.27
CA LEU A 101 0.61 17.22 4.07
C LEU A 101 -0.31 16.20 3.41
N LEU A 102 -1.43 16.66 2.82
CA LEU A 102 -2.36 15.81 2.06
C LEU A 102 -1.65 15.17 0.87
N PHE A 103 -0.99 15.97 0.03
CA PHE A 103 -0.30 15.46 -1.16
C PHE A 103 0.82 14.48 -0.81
N TYR A 104 1.59 14.74 0.25
CA TYR A 104 2.62 13.81 0.71
C TYR A 104 2.01 12.49 1.19
N GLY A 105 0.94 12.56 2.00
CA GLY A 105 0.21 11.38 2.47
C GLY A 105 -0.32 10.53 1.30
N LEU A 106 -0.99 11.16 0.34
CA LEU A 106 -1.55 10.48 -0.83
C LEU A 106 -0.46 9.91 -1.74
N TYR A 107 0.60 10.68 -2.03
CA TYR A 107 1.69 10.25 -2.90
C TYR A 107 2.42 9.02 -2.37
N TYR A 108 2.89 9.06 -1.12
CA TYR A 108 3.55 7.91 -0.50
C TYR A 108 2.57 6.76 -0.25
N GLY A 109 1.29 7.06 -0.01
CA GLY A 109 0.22 6.06 0.07
C GLY A 109 0.07 5.26 -1.22
N VAL A 110 -0.07 5.94 -2.37
CA VAL A 110 -0.18 5.29 -3.69
C VAL A 110 1.09 4.48 -4.01
N LEU A 111 2.27 5.07 -3.85
CA LEU A 111 3.52 4.37 -4.13
C LEU A 111 3.71 3.13 -3.25
N SER A 112 3.55 3.28 -1.94
CA SER A 112 3.71 2.16 -1.00
C SER A 112 2.76 1.01 -1.31
N ARG A 113 1.52 1.33 -1.73
CA ARG A 113 0.50 0.36 -2.12
C ARG A 113 0.87 -0.42 -3.39
N ASP A 114 1.45 0.24 -4.40
CA ASP A 114 1.91 -0.43 -5.62
C ASP A 114 3.16 -1.30 -5.37
N PHE A 115 4.12 -0.80 -4.57
CA PHE A 115 5.30 -1.59 -4.17
C PHE A 115 4.91 -2.83 -3.33
N ALA A 116 3.95 -2.67 -2.42
CA ALA A 116 3.39 -3.75 -1.60
C ALA A 116 2.81 -4.89 -2.44
N GLU A 117 2.05 -4.56 -3.49
CA GLU A 117 1.44 -5.52 -4.41
C GLU A 117 2.54 -6.33 -5.14
N ILE A 118 3.55 -5.65 -5.69
CA ILE A 118 4.69 -6.27 -6.38
C ILE A 118 5.48 -7.18 -5.44
N CYS A 119 5.77 -6.73 -4.22
CA CYS A 119 6.50 -7.53 -3.24
C CYS A 119 5.69 -8.78 -2.87
N THR A 120 4.38 -8.64 -2.69
CA THR A 120 3.49 -9.77 -2.37
C THR A 120 3.50 -10.81 -3.49
N ASP A 121 3.42 -10.37 -4.74
CA ASP A 121 3.51 -11.26 -5.91
C ASP A 121 4.85 -12.01 -5.98
N LYS A 122 5.96 -11.30 -5.79
CA LYS A 122 7.30 -11.89 -5.84
C LYS A 122 7.52 -12.90 -4.73
N MET A 123 7.12 -12.58 -3.49
CA MET A 123 7.22 -13.51 -2.36
C MET A 123 6.38 -14.77 -2.60
N ALA A 124 5.15 -14.61 -3.09
CA ALA A 124 4.26 -15.73 -3.35
C ALA A 124 4.81 -16.69 -4.41
N ALA A 125 5.37 -16.14 -5.48
CA ALA A 125 6.01 -16.90 -6.54
C ALA A 125 7.25 -17.67 -6.03
N HIS A 126 8.05 -17.04 -5.16
CA HIS A 126 9.24 -17.67 -4.58
C HIS A 126 8.93 -18.81 -3.61
N ILE A 127 7.86 -18.68 -2.81
CA ILE A 127 7.43 -19.73 -1.88
C ILE A 127 6.89 -20.95 -2.64
N GLY A 128 6.29 -20.73 -3.82
CA GLY A 128 5.92 -21.79 -4.76
C GLY A 128 4.52 -22.39 -4.54
N TYR A 129 3.81 -21.99 -3.48
CA TYR A 129 2.41 -22.39 -3.26
C TYR A 129 1.40 -21.58 -4.08
N TYR A 130 1.82 -20.43 -4.63
CA TYR A 130 0.99 -19.57 -5.47
C TYR A 130 1.65 -19.36 -6.83
N ASN A 131 0.89 -19.59 -7.90
CA ASN A 131 1.28 -19.26 -9.27
C ASN A 131 0.14 -18.49 -9.95
N LYS A 132 0.45 -17.43 -10.70
CA LYS A 132 -0.57 -16.62 -11.40
C LYS A 132 -1.25 -17.43 -12.51
N ASP A 133 -0.46 -18.13 -13.31
CA ASP A 133 -0.90 -18.67 -14.62
C ASP A 133 -0.93 -20.20 -14.69
N GLY A 134 -0.72 -20.91 -13.57
CA GLY A 134 -0.67 -22.38 -13.57
C GLY A 134 -0.99 -23.04 -12.22
N LEU A 135 -0.76 -24.36 -12.19
CA LEU A 135 -0.81 -25.19 -10.99
C LEU A 135 0.32 -24.79 -10.01
N PRO A 136 0.11 -24.93 -8.69
CA PRO A 136 1.13 -24.60 -7.70
C PRO A 136 2.36 -25.51 -7.87
N GLY A 137 3.55 -24.93 -7.73
CA GLY A 137 4.82 -25.66 -7.88
C GLY A 137 5.15 -26.56 -6.68
N ARG A 138 4.40 -26.43 -5.58
CA ARG A 138 4.51 -27.26 -4.37
C ARG A 138 3.14 -27.66 -3.84
N ILE A 139 3.07 -28.87 -3.31
CA ILE A 139 1.91 -29.38 -2.57
C ILE A 139 1.97 -28.79 -1.16
N LEU A 140 0.86 -28.24 -0.68
CA LEU A 140 0.78 -27.67 0.66
C LEU A 140 0.69 -28.77 1.71
N GLU A 141 1.68 -28.84 2.59
CA GLU A 141 1.68 -29.76 3.73
C GLU A 141 0.64 -29.35 4.79
N PRO A 142 0.03 -30.33 5.49
CA PRO A 142 -0.87 -30.04 6.61
C PRO A 142 -0.09 -29.30 7.70
N ASN A 143 -0.72 -28.29 8.31
CA ASN A 143 -0.12 -27.43 9.33
C ASN A 143 1.00 -26.49 8.85
N VAL A 144 1.12 -26.18 7.55
CA VAL A 144 2.03 -25.13 7.05
C VAL A 144 1.24 -23.94 6.51
N CYS A 145 1.68 -22.72 6.81
CA CYS A 145 1.06 -21.52 6.27
C CYS A 145 1.47 -21.27 4.81
N ALA A 146 0.52 -21.26 3.88
CA ALA A 146 0.78 -21.03 2.44
C ALA A 146 1.42 -19.67 2.10
N VAL A 147 1.32 -18.67 2.97
CA VAL A 147 1.86 -17.31 2.74
C VAL A 147 3.29 -17.16 3.24
N CYS A 148 3.67 -17.83 4.33
CA CYS A 148 4.99 -17.66 4.94
C CYS A 148 5.83 -18.94 4.98
N GLY A 149 5.27 -20.10 4.66
CA GLY A 149 5.98 -21.37 4.65
C GLY A 149 6.41 -21.90 6.02
N ASN A 150 5.94 -21.30 7.12
CA ASN A 150 6.23 -21.79 8.49
C ASN A 150 5.09 -22.68 9.00
N GLU A 151 5.45 -23.59 9.91
CA GLU A 151 4.50 -24.42 10.65
C GLU A 151 3.53 -23.59 11.50
N LEU A 152 2.26 -23.99 11.47
CA LEU A 152 1.16 -23.51 12.29
C LEU A 152 1.21 -24.24 13.64
N ARG A 153 2.13 -23.83 14.51
CA ARG A 153 2.25 -24.43 15.85
C ARG A 153 1.03 -24.06 16.69
N LEU A 154 0.20 -25.05 17.02
CA LEU A 154 -0.83 -25.00 18.05
C LEU A 154 -0.17 -25.43 19.38
N CYS A 155 0.00 -24.56 20.39
CA CYS A 155 0.41 -25.03 21.72
C CYS A 155 -0.80 -25.28 22.62
N SER A 156 -0.69 -26.37 23.37
CA SER A 156 -1.54 -26.70 24.51
C SER A 156 -1.19 -25.95 25.80
N THR A 157 -0.26 -24.98 25.82
CA THR A 157 0.21 -24.39 27.09
C THR A 157 0.89 -23.01 26.93
N GLY A 158 0.13 -21.93 27.16
CA GLY A 158 0.59 -20.74 27.90
C GLY A 158 1.57 -19.71 27.30
N GLN A 159 2.14 -19.88 26.11
CA GLN A 159 2.98 -18.83 25.48
C GLN A 159 2.26 -18.14 24.31
N ARG A 160 2.49 -16.83 24.12
CA ARG A 160 1.84 -15.94 23.13
C ARG A 160 1.81 -16.59 21.74
N LEU A 161 0.74 -17.31 21.44
CA LEU A 161 0.55 -18.01 20.18
C LEU A 161 0.06 -17.05 19.11
N GLU A 162 0.61 -17.19 17.92
CA GLU A 162 0.12 -16.47 16.76
C GLU A 162 -1.26 -17.01 16.37
N LYS A 163 -2.23 -16.11 16.23
CA LYS A 163 -3.59 -16.49 15.86
C LYS A 163 -3.60 -17.13 14.47
N THR A 164 -4.23 -18.30 14.36
CA THR A 164 -4.46 -19.00 13.09
C THR A 164 -5.90 -18.79 12.65
N CYS A 165 -6.10 -18.60 11.34
CA CYS A 165 -7.41 -18.45 10.73
C CYS A 165 -7.65 -19.58 9.73
N ARG A 166 -8.82 -20.22 9.82
CA ARG A 166 -9.32 -21.20 8.84
C ARG A 166 -10.15 -20.49 7.79
N LEU A 167 -9.75 -20.63 6.53
CA LEU A 167 -10.43 -20.08 5.36
C LEU A 167 -11.65 -20.95 4.98
N ASN A 168 -12.49 -20.45 4.08
CA ASN A 168 -13.65 -21.19 3.56
C ASN A 168 -13.26 -22.48 2.83
N CYS A 169 -12.16 -22.41 2.08
CA CYS A 169 -11.51 -23.55 1.44
C CYS A 169 -10.85 -24.56 2.41
N ASN A 170 -11.07 -24.42 3.72
CA ASN A 170 -10.48 -25.21 4.80
C ASN A 170 -8.95 -25.11 4.99
N HIS A 171 -8.24 -24.35 4.16
CA HIS A 171 -6.82 -24.07 4.39
C HIS A 171 -6.63 -23.20 5.64
N MET A 172 -5.61 -23.53 6.44
CA MET A 172 -5.22 -22.77 7.61
C MET A 172 -4.04 -21.86 7.31
N CYS A 173 -4.07 -20.63 7.82
CA CYS A 173 -2.99 -19.65 7.66
C CYS A 173 -2.83 -18.84 8.95
N HIS A 174 -1.66 -18.23 9.16
CA HIS A 174 -1.49 -17.22 10.20
C HIS A 174 -2.39 -16.01 9.90
N GLU A 175 -3.14 -15.54 10.89
CA GLU A 175 -4.04 -14.37 10.77
C GLU A 175 -3.28 -13.15 10.24
N PHE A 176 -2.07 -12.90 10.73
CA PHE A 176 -1.24 -11.80 10.25
C PHE A 176 -0.85 -11.95 8.77
N CYS A 177 -0.51 -13.16 8.34
CA CYS A 177 -0.05 -13.40 6.98
C CYS A 177 -1.19 -13.29 5.97
N ILE A 178 -2.36 -13.87 6.28
CA ILE A 178 -3.54 -13.73 5.41
C ILE A 178 -4.05 -12.29 5.41
N ARG A 179 -3.97 -11.58 6.54
CA ARG A 179 -4.31 -10.15 6.59
C ARG A 179 -3.38 -9.31 5.72
N GLY A 180 -2.07 -9.56 5.77
CA GLY A 180 -1.11 -8.92 4.88
C GLY A 180 -1.42 -9.22 3.41
N TRP A 181 -1.69 -10.47 3.08
CA TRP A 181 -2.08 -10.89 1.74
C TRP A 181 -3.32 -10.13 1.20
N CYS A 182 -4.38 -10.05 2.00
CA CYS A 182 -5.62 -9.39 1.58
C CYS A 182 -5.52 -7.86 1.54
N ILE A 183 -4.96 -7.24 2.57
CA ILE A 183 -4.95 -5.78 2.71
C ILE A 183 -3.79 -5.16 1.92
N VAL A 184 -2.57 -5.67 2.14
CA VAL A 184 -1.33 -5.11 1.59
C VAL A 184 -1.12 -5.63 0.16
N GLY A 185 -1.37 -6.93 -0.05
CA GLY A 185 -1.23 -7.57 -1.37
C GLY A 185 -2.38 -7.34 -2.35
N LYS A 186 -3.52 -6.78 -1.90
CA LYS A 186 -4.77 -6.62 -2.66
C LYS A 186 -5.33 -7.94 -3.22
N LYS A 187 -5.14 -9.05 -2.52
CA LYS A 187 -5.59 -10.37 -2.98
C LYS A 187 -6.69 -10.91 -2.09
N ASP A 188 -7.89 -11.03 -2.63
CA ASP A 188 -9.09 -11.57 -1.99
C ASP A 188 -9.26 -13.08 -2.22
N ILE A 189 -8.20 -13.77 -2.61
CA ILE A 189 -8.18 -15.20 -2.94
C ILE A 189 -7.25 -15.99 -2.03
N CYS A 190 -7.55 -17.26 -1.82
CA CYS A 190 -6.65 -18.17 -1.13
C CYS A 190 -5.33 -18.29 -1.91
N PRO A 191 -4.17 -18.15 -1.25
CA PRO A 191 -2.86 -18.29 -1.90
C PRO A 191 -2.64 -19.65 -2.58
N TYR A 192 -3.34 -20.70 -2.14
CA TYR A 192 -3.16 -22.05 -2.68
C TYR A 192 -4.26 -22.43 -3.69
N CYS A 193 -5.52 -22.54 -3.26
CA CYS A 193 -6.62 -23.00 -4.12
C CYS A 193 -7.29 -21.91 -4.95
N LYS A 194 -6.91 -20.63 -4.80
CA LYS A 194 -7.50 -19.47 -5.48
C LYS A 194 -9.01 -19.25 -5.23
N GLU A 195 -9.60 -19.95 -4.28
CA GLU A 195 -10.99 -19.70 -3.84
C GLU A 195 -11.07 -18.34 -3.12
N ARG A 196 -12.17 -17.61 -3.31
CA ARG A 196 -12.36 -16.31 -2.65
C ARG A 196 -12.41 -16.48 -1.14
N VAL A 197 -11.77 -15.53 -0.45
CA VAL A 197 -11.71 -15.49 1.01
C VAL A 197 -12.79 -14.55 1.53
N ASP A 198 -13.59 -15.00 2.50
CA ASP A 198 -14.52 -14.12 3.21
C ASP A 198 -13.76 -13.11 4.09
N LEU A 199 -13.61 -11.90 3.56
CA LEU A 199 -12.97 -10.77 4.25
C LEU A 199 -13.67 -10.43 5.57
N ALA A 200 -15.00 -10.59 5.65
CA ALA A 200 -15.76 -10.31 6.87
C ALA A 200 -15.43 -11.27 8.02
N ARG A 201 -15.18 -12.56 7.70
CA ARG A 201 -14.83 -13.58 8.70
C ARG A 201 -13.37 -13.51 9.12
N THR A 202 -12.49 -13.16 8.18
CA THR A 202 -11.04 -13.02 8.42
C THR A 202 -10.69 -11.71 9.14
N LEU A 203 -11.46 -10.64 8.91
CA LEU A 203 -11.30 -9.34 9.57
C LEU A 203 -12.34 -9.21 10.70
N GLN A 204 -12.12 -9.94 11.80
CA GLN A 204 -13.04 -9.95 12.95
C GLN A 204 -13.25 -8.57 13.60
N ASN A 205 -12.36 -7.60 13.33
CA ASN A 205 -12.42 -6.25 13.89
C ASN A 205 -13.06 -5.25 12.89
N PRO A 206 -14.24 -4.68 13.19
CA PRO A 206 -14.93 -3.70 12.34
C PRO A 206 -14.07 -2.45 12.04
N TRP A 207 -13.18 -2.10 12.97
CA TRP A 207 -12.22 -1.00 12.88
C TRP A 207 -11.16 -1.16 11.77
N GLN A 208 -11.14 -2.30 11.08
CA GLN A 208 -10.23 -2.53 9.94
C GLN A 208 -10.85 -2.15 8.58
N LYS A 209 -12.17 -1.96 8.52
CA LYS A 209 -12.87 -1.50 7.30
C LYS A 209 -12.36 -0.15 6.77
N PRO A 210 -12.05 0.86 7.60
CA PRO A 210 -11.48 2.12 7.12
C PRO A 210 -10.18 1.95 6.33
N HIS A 211 -9.32 1.00 6.71
CA HIS A 211 -8.09 0.74 5.97
C HIS A 211 -8.35 0.17 4.58
N LEU A 212 -9.41 -0.63 4.39
CA LEU A 212 -9.82 -1.14 3.08
C LEU A 212 -10.36 -0.01 2.19
N PHE A 213 -11.25 0.83 2.72
CA PHE A 213 -11.79 1.98 1.99
C PHE A 213 -10.71 2.97 1.60
N TYR A 214 -9.78 3.27 2.50
CA TYR A 214 -8.64 4.13 2.19
C TYR A 214 -7.75 3.51 1.11
N GLY A 215 -7.52 2.20 1.15
CA GLY A 215 -6.83 1.49 0.08
C GLY A 215 -7.52 1.65 -1.29
N GLN A 216 -8.85 1.52 -1.34
CA GLN A 216 -9.63 1.75 -2.57
C GLN A 216 -9.52 3.20 -3.05
N LEU A 217 -9.61 4.17 -2.13
CA LEU A 217 -9.43 5.59 -2.43
C LEU A 217 -8.07 5.85 -3.09
N LEU A 218 -6.99 5.26 -2.57
CA LEU A 218 -5.65 5.39 -3.17
C LEU A 218 -5.59 4.81 -4.60
N ASP A 219 -6.29 3.69 -4.87
CA ASP A 219 -6.36 3.14 -6.22
C ASP A 219 -7.09 4.09 -7.18
N TRP A 220 -8.20 4.70 -6.75
CA TRP A 220 -8.90 5.74 -7.52
C TRP A 220 -8.01 6.94 -7.83
N ILE A 221 -7.28 7.43 -6.83
CA ILE A 221 -6.34 8.54 -6.99
C ILE A 221 -5.23 8.17 -7.98
N ARG A 222 -4.70 6.95 -7.90
CA ARG A 222 -3.69 6.45 -8.84
C ARG A 222 -4.22 6.47 -10.27
N TYR A 223 -5.45 6.01 -10.50
CA TYR A 223 -6.07 6.10 -11.82
C TYR A 223 -6.20 7.55 -12.25
N LEU A 224 -6.77 8.43 -11.42
CA LEU A 224 -6.90 9.86 -11.73
C LEU A 224 -5.56 10.51 -12.14
N LEU A 225 -4.49 10.25 -11.39
CA LEU A 225 -3.15 10.78 -11.68
C LEU A 225 -2.55 10.20 -12.97
N ALA A 226 -2.76 8.91 -13.25
CA ALA A 226 -2.26 8.29 -14.47
C ALA A 226 -2.93 8.86 -15.75
N TRP A 227 -4.18 9.30 -15.65
CA TRP A 227 -4.92 9.91 -16.77
C TRP A 227 -4.61 11.40 -16.99
N GLN A 228 -4.02 12.10 -16.01
CA GLN A 228 -3.72 13.54 -16.11
C GLN A 228 -2.94 13.95 -17.38
N PRO A 229 -1.84 13.27 -17.78
CA PRO A 229 -1.13 13.62 -19.00
C PRO A 229 -1.98 13.50 -20.27
N LEU A 230 -2.86 12.48 -20.34
CA LEU A 230 -3.78 12.30 -21.46
C LEU A 230 -4.82 13.42 -21.50
N ILE A 231 -5.34 13.83 -20.34
CA ILE A 231 -6.29 14.94 -20.23
C ILE A 231 -5.64 16.24 -20.69
N ILE A 232 -4.40 16.53 -20.27
CA ILE A 232 -3.68 17.74 -20.65
C ILE A 232 -3.44 17.78 -22.16
N ILE A 233 -2.93 16.69 -22.75
CA ILE A 233 -2.68 16.59 -24.19
C ILE A 233 -4.00 16.76 -24.98
N PHE A 234 -5.09 16.15 -24.50
CA PHE A 234 -6.39 16.27 -25.12
C PHE A 234 -6.93 17.70 -25.09
N VAL A 235 -6.86 18.37 -23.93
CA VAL A 235 -7.30 19.76 -23.78
C VAL A 235 -6.44 20.71 -24.61
N GLN A 236 -5.12 20.53 -24.63
CA GLN A 236 -4.21 21.28 -25.50
C GLN A 236 -4.52 21.06 -26.98
N GLY A 237 -4.79 19.83 -27.39
CA GLY A 237 -5.20 19.51 -28.76
C GLY A 237 -6.51 20.20 -29.15
N ILE A 238 -7.50 20.25 -28.25
CA ILE A 238 -8.75 20.98 -28.49
C ILE A 238 -8.49 22.48 -28.60
N ASN A 239 -7.72 23.07 -27.68
CA ASN A 239 -7.41 24.50 -27.71
C ASN A 239 -6.67 24.89 -29.00
N TYR A 240 -5.73 24.06 -29.43
CA TYR A 240 -5.02 24.24 -30.70
C TYR A 240 -5.98 24.19 -31.91
N VAL A 241 -6.90 23.22 -31.96
CA VAL A 241 -7.88 23.09 -33.06
C VAL A 241 -8.89 24.24 -33.07
N LEU A 242 -9.31 24.72 -31.90
CA LEU A 242 -10.24 25.84 -31.76
C LEU A 242 -9.55 27.21 -31.91
N GLY A 243 -8.23 27.26 -32.05
CA GLY A 243 -7.47 28.52 -32.16
C GLY A 243 -7.50 29.37 -30.89
N LEU A 244 -7.63 28.74 -29.72
CA LEU A 244 -7.70 29.36 -28.39
C LEU A 244 -6.33 29.44 -27.69
N GLU A 245 -5.24 29.14 -28.40
CA GLU A 245 -3.85 29.37 -27.95
C GLU A 245 -3.34 30.77 -28.30
#